data_AF-A0AAN7Z9N8-F1
#
_entry.id   AF-A0AAN7Z9N8-F1
#
_cell.length_a   1.000
_cell.length_b   1.000
_cell.length_c   1.000
_cell.angle_alpha   90.00
_cell.angle_beta   90.00
_cell.angle_gamma   90.00
#
_symmetry.space_group_name_H-M   'P 1'
#
loop_
_entity.id
_entity.type
_entity.pdbx_description
1 polymer ?
#
loop_
_entity_poly.entity_id
_entity_poly.type
_entity_poly.pdbx_seq_one_letter_code
_entity_poly.pdbx_strand_id
1 'polypeptide(L)'
;MLFINLIALASVATAATTARATRPKANEYKSEDCSGSVNYGHNSFLLHDVTMDDTTHSVYLTGNWELWSGKTGNGGSCTGTKSLDVSYPSGACISTSAKSWHANLPVKCVRNKDY
;
A
#
# COMPACT_ATOMS: atom_id res chain seq x y z
N MET A 1 -30.87 26.13 -52.24
CA MET A 1 -30.08 26.78 -51.17
C MET A 1 -31.02 26.91 -49.99
N LEU A 2 -30.85 26.31 -48.81
CA LEU A 2 -29.66 26.23 -47.95
C LEU A 2 -29.82 25.00 -47.02
N PHE A 3 -28.70 24.32 -46.75
CA PHE A 3 -28.55 23.21 -45.80
C PHE A 3 -28.70 23.69 -44.36
N ILE A 4 -28.97 22.78 -43.41
CA ILE A 4 -28.15 22.57 -42.21
C ILE A 4 -28.64 21.30 -41.49
N ASN A 5 -27.74 20.31 -41.42
CA ASN A 5 -27.84 19.11 -40.61
C ASN A 5 -27.70 19.49 -39.14
N LEU A 6 -28.64 19.07 -38.28
CA LEU A 6 -28.47 19.19 -36.83
C LEU A 6 -28.20 17.81 -36.24
N ILE A 7 -26.93 17.41 -36.25
CA ILE A 7 -26.45 16.26 -35.48
C ILE A 7 -26.38 16.71 -34.02
N ALA A 8 -27.30 16.20 -33.19
CA ALA A 8 -27.25 16.39 -31.75
C ALA A 8 -26.09 15.55 -31.19
N LEU A 9 -24.96 16.19 -30.89
CA LEU A 9 -23.90 15.59 -30.08
C LEU A 9 -24.41 15.44 -28.64
N ALA A 10 -24.71 14.21 -28.23
CA ALA A 10 -24.86 13.87 -26.82
C ALA A 10 -23.46 13.84 -26.17
N SER A 11 -23.10 14.90 -25.46
CA SER A 11 -21.93 14.89 -24.59
C SER A 11 -22.25 14.10 -23.33
N VAL A 12 -21.90 12.80 -23.34
CA VAL A 12 -21.82 12.01 -22.11
C VAL A 12 -20.63 12.55 -21.32
N ALA A 13 -20.90 13.41 -20.33
CA ALA A 13 -19.92 13.75 -19.32
C ALA A 13 -19.69 12.50 -18.45
N THR A 14 -18.68 11.71 -18.80
CA THR A 14 -18.12 10.71 -17.90
C THR A 14 -17.57 11.44 -16.70
N ALA A 15 -18.33 11.43 -15.60
CA ALA A 15 -17.81 11.82 -14.29
C ALA A 15 -16.63 10.91 -13.98
N ALA A 16 -15.42 11.43 -14.13
CA ALA A 16 -14.22 10.80 -13.64
C ALA A 16 -14.40 10.62 -12.14
N THR A 17 -14.71 9.40 -11.71
CA THR A 17 -14.64 9.00 -10.31
C THR A 17 -13.16 9.12 -9.93
N THR A 18 -12.77 10.27 -9.39
CA THR A 18 -11.48 10.41 -8.75
C THR A 18 -11.48 9.46 -7.56
N ALA A 19 -10.80 8.33 -7.72
CA ALA A 19 -10.50 7.46 -6.59
C ALA A 19 -9.78 8.34 -5.57
N ARG A 20 -10.45 8.67 -4.45
CA ARG A 20 -9.80 9.40 -3.36
C ARG A 20 -8.63 8.53 -2.92
N ALA A 21 -7.41 9.01 -3.11
CA ALA A 21 -6.22 8.33 -2.63
C ALA A 21 -6.39 8.09 -1.12
N THR A 22 -6.55 6.83 -0.72
CA THR A 22 -6.63 6.45 0.68
C THR A 22 -5.30 6.83 1.32
N ARG A 23 -5.31 7.60 2.42
CA ARG A 23 -4.09 7.93 3.19
C ARG A 23 -3.31 6.64 3.46
N PRO A 24 -2.03 6.51 3.03
CA PRO A 24 -1.30 5.28 3.20
C PRO A 24 -1.25 4.88 4.67
N LYS A 25 -1.36 3.57 4.91
CA LYS A 25 -1.27 2.95 6.24
C LYS A 25 -0.38 1.74 6.18
N ALA A 26 0.36 1.51 7.26
CA ALA A 26 1.09 0.27 7.49
C ALA A 26 1.11 -0.05 8.98
N ASN A 27 -0.05 -0.33 9.57
CA ASN A 27 -0.16 -0.56 11.01
C ASN A 27 0.36 -1.94 11.39
N GLU A 28 1.15 -2.01 12.44
CA GLU A 28 1.80 -3.23 12.92
C GLU A 28 1.01 -3.89 14.05
N TYR A 29 0.98 -5.21 14.05
CA TYR A 29 0.25 -6.02 15.03
C TYR A 29 1.11 -7.19 15.54
N LYS A 30 0.85 -7.58 16.79
CA LYS A 30 1.44 -8.78 17.41
C LYS A 30 0.70 -10.06 17.03
N SER A 31 -0.52 -9.96 16.53
CA SER A 31 -1.28 -11.07 15.95
C SER A 31 -0.76 -11.41 14.55
N GLU A 32 -1.02 -12.61 14.06
CA GLU A 32 -0.68 -13.01 12.68
C GLU A 32 -1.69 -12.50 11.62
N ASP A 33 -2.86 -12.02 12.04
CA ASP A 33 -4.02 -11.70 11.19
C ASP A 33 -4.52 -10.25 11.33
N CYS A 34 -3.68 -9.36 11.88
CA CYS A 34 -4.01 -7.97 12.17
C CYS A 34 -5.23 -7.77 13.09
N SER A 35 -5.54 -8.78 13.92
CA SER A 35 -6.54 -8.69 14.96
C SER A 35 -5.99 -8.06 16.24
N GLY A 36 -6.90 -7.67 17.15
CA GLY A 36 -6.53 -7.06 18.42
C GLY A 36 -5.98 -5.63 18.30
N SER A 37 -5.27 -5.20 19.33
CA SER A 37 -4.76 -3.83 19.41
C SER A 37 -3.56 -3.61 18.51
N VAL A 38 -3.52 -2.44 17.88
CA VAL A 38 -2.36 -1.97 17.10
C VAL A 38 -1.13 -1.89 18.02
N ASN A 39 -0.02 -2.48 17.59
CA ASN A 39 1.29 -2.36 18.24
C ASN A 39 1.91 -1.00 17.90
N TYR A 40 2.05 -0.70 16.61
CA TYR A 40 2.52 0.58 16.09
C TYR A 40 1.65 1.07 14.93
N GLY A 41 1.16 2.30 15.04
CA GLY A 41 0.28 2.91 14.04
C GLY A 41 1.04 3.84 13.09
N HIS A 42 0.98 3.55 11.79
CA HIS A 42 1.63 4.34 10.76
C HIS A 42 0.58 4.87 9.78
N ASN A 43 0.36 6.19 9.76
CA ASN A 43 -0.57 6.82 8.83
C ASN A 43 -0.17 8.26 8.50
N SER A 44 0.29 8.49 7.27
CA SER A 44 0.64 9.82 6.77
C SER A 44 0.54 9.85 5.26
N PHE A 45 0.29 11.01 4.66
CA PHE A 45 0.46 11.21 3.22
C PHE A 45 1.94 11.20 2.80
N LEU A 46 2.85 11.44 3.75
CA LEU A 46 4.30 11.43 3.56
C LEU A 46 4.93 10.12 4.05
N LEU A 47 4.13 9.06 4.20
CA LEU A 47 4.61 7.79 4.69
C LEU A 47 5.40 7.10 3.57
N HIS A 48 6.72 7.04 3.67
CA HIS A 48 7.60 6.45 2.67
C HIS A 48 8.03 5.02 3.07
N ASP A 49 8.95 4.89 4.03
CA ASP A 49 9.39 3.59 4.54
C ASP A 49 8.76 3.32 5.91
N VAL A 50 8.25 2.11 6.10
CA VAL A 50 7.85 1.59 7.40
C VAL A 50 8.63 0.30 7.66
N THR A 51 9.59 0.38 8.58
CA THR A 51 10.40 -0.74 9.02
C THR A 51 9.72 -1.38 10.22
N MET A 52 9.35 -2.66 10.08
CA MET A 52 8.56 -3.34 11.11
C MET A 52 9.41 -3.59 12.33
N ASP A 53 8.86 -3.40 13.53
CA ASP A 53 9.47 -3.86 14.76
C ASP A 53 9.71 -5.38 14.72
N ASP A 54 10.79 -5.85 15.35
CA ASP A 54 11.16 -7.27 15.30
C ASP A 54 10.15 -8.20 15.98
N THR A 55 9.24 -7.62 16.77
CA THR A 55 8.16 -8.36 17.41
C THR A 55 6.83 -8.29 16.66
N THR A 56 6.80 -7.64 15.49
CA THR A 56 5.60 -7.54 14.66
C THR A 56 5.37 -8.83 13.86
N HIS A 57 4.15 -9.34 13.92
CA HIS A 57 3.71 -10.57 13.28
C HIS A 57 2.88 -10.31 12.03
N SER A 58 2.18 -9.19 11.96
CA SER A 58 1.43 -8.80 10.77
C SER A 58 1.33 -7.28 10.59
N VAL A 59 1.03 -6.86 9.37
CA VAL A 59 0.91 -5.46 8.98
C VAL A 59 -0.35 -5.25 8.16
N TYR A 60 -1.17 -4.29 8.58
CA TYR A 60 -2.33 -3.85 7.83
C TYR A 60 -1.97 -2.67 6.92
N LEU A 61 -2.03 -2.90 5.61
CA LEU A 61 -1.62 -1.97 4.57
C LEU A 61 -2.82 -1.35 3.87
N THR A 62 -2.81 -0.03 3.66
CA THR A 62 -3.68 0.64 2.66
C THR A 62 -2.83 1.48 1.73
N GLY A 63 -3.11 1.46 0.42
CA GLY A 63 -2.32 2.18 -0.61
C GLY A 63 -1.43 1.25 -1.44
N ASN A 64 -0.43 1.81 -2.12
CA ASN A 64 0.49 1.06 -2.98
C ASN A 64 1.82 0.82 -2.27
N TRP A 65 2.20 -0.45 -2.10
CA TRP A 65 3.34 -0.86 -1.29
C TRP A 65 4.23 -1.87 -2.00
N GLU A 66 5.53 -1.80 -1.74
CA GLU A 66 6.50 -2.87 -1.96
C GLU A 66 6.83 -3.53 -0.63
N LEU A 67 6.93 -4.86 -0.59
CA LEU A 67 7.35 -5.62 0.59
C LEU A 67 8.84 -5.92 0.49
N TRP A 68 9.61 -5.69 1.56
CA TRP A 68 11.06 -5.82 1.56
C TRP A 68 11.54 -6.80 2.63
N SER A 69 12.55 -7.60 2.29
CA SER A 69 13.12 -8.61 3.20
C SER A 69 14.04 -8.05 4.28
N GLY A 70 14.51 -6.81 4.11
CA GLY A 70 15.47 -6.18 5.00
C GLY A 70 15.04 -4.79 5.44
N LYS A 71 15.68 -4.34 6.52
CA LYS A 71 15.61 -2.99 7.06
C LYS A 71 16.99 -2.63 7.60
N THR A 72 17.31 -1.33 7.68
CA THR A 72 18.51 -0.87 8.40
C THR A 72 18.36 -0.91 9.93
N GLY A 73 17.12 -0.89 10.41
CA GLY A 73 16.75 -0.90 11.83
C GLY A 73 15.29 -0.45 12.01
N ASN A 74 14.81 -0.41 13.24
CA ASN A 74 13.48 0.15 13.55
C ASN A 74 13.47 1.67 13.32
N GLY A 75 12.48 2.17 12.57
CA GLY A 75 12.44 3.56 12.10
C GLY A 75 13.45 3.90 11.00
N GLY A 76 14.11 2.88 10.43
CA GLY A 76 15.10 3.03 9.36
C GLY A 76 14.49 2.98 7.96
N SER A 77 15.27 2.46 7.00
CA SER A 77 14.88 2.34 5.59
C SER A 77 14.76 0.88 5.15
N CYS A 78 13.92 0.63 4.14
CA CYS A 78 13.81 -0.69 3.52
C CYS A 78 15.06 -1.04 2.70
N THR A 79 15.54 -2.27 2.87
CA THR A 79 16.73 -2.81 2.19
C THR A 79 16.52 -4.27 1.78
N GLY A 80 17.50 -4.83 1.05
CA GLY A 80 17.46 -6.22 0.62
C GLY A 80 16.59 -6.43 -0.61
N THR A 81 15.86 -7.54 -0.64
CA THR A 81 15.07 -7.95 -1.79
C THR A 81 13.61 -7.51 -1.63
N LYS A 82 13.05 -6.91 -2.68
CA LYS A 82 11.66 -6.46 -2.72
C LYS A 82 10.71 -7.43 -3.44
N SER A 83 9.42 -7.34 -3.14
CA SER A 83 8.35 -7.90 -3.98
C SER A 83 8.12 -7.05 -5.23
N LEU A 84 7.36 -7.59 -6.18
CA LEU A 84 6.67 -6.75 -7.15
C LEU A 84 5.64 -5.86 -6.45
N ASP A 85 5.20 -4.83 -7.16
CA ASP A 85 4.26 -3.82 -6.68
C ASP A 85 2.95 -4.45 -6.22
N VAL A 86 2.49 -4.10 -5.02
CA VAL A 86 1.20 -4.57 -4.52
C VAL A 86 0.32 -3.40 -4.09
N SER A 87 -0.87 -3.34 -4.67
CA SER A 87 -1.87 -2.31 -4.41
C SER A 87 -2.97 -2.85 -3.48
N TYR A 88 -3.20 -2.17 -2.36
CA TYR A 88 -4.21 -2.53 -1.36
C TYR A 88 -5.15 -1.35 -1.09
N PRO A 89 -6.02 -0.95 -2.04
CA PRO A 89 -6.87 0.23 -1.89
C PRO A 89 -7.92 0.09 -0.77
N SER A 90 -8.44 -1.12 -0.55
CA SER A 90 -9.42 -1.46 0.51
C SER A 90 -8.78 -1.96 1.81
N GLY A 91 -7.46 -2.04 1.85
CA GLY A 91 -6.73 -2.64 2.95
C GLY A 91 -6.40 -4.12 2.76
N ALA A 92 -5.24 -4.55 3.23
CA ALA A 92 -4.87 -5.95 3.34
C ALA A 92 -4.03 -6.20 4.60
N CYS A 93 -4.25 -7.34 5.25
CA CYS A 93 -3.36 -7.82 6.30
C CYS A 93 -2.34 -8.78 5.70
N ILE A 94 -1.06 -8.54 5.99
CA ILE A 94 0.05 -9.37 5.54
C ILE A 94 0.82 -9.84 6.77
N SER A 95 1.01 -11.15 6.94
CA SER A 95 1.92 -11.67 7.98
C SER A 95 3.37 -11.32 7.62
N THR A 96 4.20 -10.96 8.59
CA THR A 96 5.64 -10.72 8.39
C THR A 96 6.40 -12.02 8.08
N SER A 97 5.79 -13.16 8.40
CA SER A 97 6.25 -14.48 7.95
C SER A 97 6.01 -14.71 6.45
N ALA A 98 5.12 -13.92 5.82
CA ALA A 98 4.93 -13.95 4.38
C ALA A 98 6.27 -13.70 3.70
N LYS A 99 6.44 -14.36 2.56
CA LYS A 99 7.71 -14.42 1.89
C LYS A 99 7.77 -13.35 0.81
N SER A 100 8.84 -12.56 0.78
CA SER A 100 9.11 -11.69 -0.36
C SER A 100 9.32 -12.57 -1.60
N TRP A 101 8.62 -12.21 -2.69
CA TRP A 101 8.47 -13.01 -3.90
C TRP A 101 9.79 -13.47 -4.53
N HIS A 102 10.89 -12.74 -4.33
CA HIS A 102 12.18 -13.01 -4.97
C HIS A 102 13.22 -13.69 -4.09
N ALA A 103 13.02 -13.76 -2.76
CA ALA A 103 14.05 -14.28 -1.86
C ALA A 103 13.57 -15.38 -0.92
N ASN A 104 12.27 -15.68 -0.89
CA ASN A 104 11.69 -16.58 0.12
C ASN A 104 12.05 -16.14 1.56
N LEU A 105 12.26 -14.83 1.76
CA LEU A 105 12.64 -14.23 3.03
C LEU A 105 11.43 -13.54 3.68
N PRO A 106 11.34 -13.52 5.03
CA PRO A 106 10.27 -12.83 5.72
C PRO A 106 10.25 -11.34 5.38
N VAL A 107 9.07 -10.73 5.42
CA VAL A 107 8.92 -9.28 5.24
C VAL A 107 9.35 -8.56 6.51
N LYS A 108 10.24 -7.58 6.36
CA LYS A 108 10.78 -6.75 7.45
C LYS A 108 10.48 -5.26 7.27
N CYS A 109 10.09 -4.84 6.07
CA CYS A 109 9.81 -3.44 5.77
C CYS A 109 8.80 -3.33 4.62
N VAL A 110 8.08 -2.22 4.56
CA VAL A 110 7.26 -1.84 3.40
C VAL A 110 7.60 -0.44 2.94
N ARG A 111 7.69 -0.26 1.61
CA ARG A 111 7.96 1.04 0.98
C ARG A 111 6.76 1.49 0.17
N ASN A 112 6.26 2.69 0.44
CA ASN A 112 5.19 3.30 -0.30
C ASN A 112 5.69 3.70 -1.68
N LYS A 113 4.94 3.33 -2.72
CA LYS A 113 5.27 3.64 -4.11
C LYS A 113 4.76 4.99 -4.59
N ASP A 114 3.85 5.59 -3.83
CA ASP A 114 3.19 6.84 -4.19
C ASP A 114 3.92 8.08 -3.63
N TYR A 115 5.15 7.90 -3.11
CA TYR A 115 5.98 8.95 -2.52
C TYR A 115 7.21 9.25 -3.37
#